data_AF-R9LUH1-F1
#
_entry.id   AF-R9LUH1-F1
#
_cell.length_a   1.000
_cell.length_b   1.000
_cell.length_c   1.000
_cell.angle_alpha   90.00
_cell.angle_beta   90.00
_cell.angle_gamma   90.00
#
_symmetry.space_group_name_H-M   'P 1'
#
loop_
_entity.id
_entity.type
_entity.pdbx_description
1 polymer ?
#
loop_
_entity_poly.entity_id
_entity_poly.type
_entity_poly.pdbx_seq_one_letter_code
_entity_poly.pdbx_strand_id
1 'polypeptide(L)'
;MKNRWKRNPLAKIVVLLMVLILIGTMLGIGLFYYAFSIPEPEGLSLASWPNRFTENFSVWMESKDGAIAINEIGLKKLDEYGLWLQVVNESGQEVFSHNKPTDYPTDYSSSELTELAGSEYENGNTVFVSHYEDCGRTWSYIVGFPYSIGKYMLYYNGETVSRLSPIFQIVFFFVIFVGISLFLIYGF
;
A
#
# COMPACT_ATOMS: atom_id res chain seq x y z
N MET A 1 -3.17 -57.31 -3.81
CA MET A 1 -2.13 -56.31 -3.52
C MET A 1 -2.63 -55.39 -2.39
N LYS A 2 -2.09 -55.53 -1.18
CA LYS A 2 -2.60 -54.85 0.02
C LYS A 2 -2.23 -53.37 -0.03
N ASN A 3 -3.23 -52.49 -0.07
CA ASN A 3 -3.08 -51.04 -0.24
C ASN A 3 -2.25 -50.44 0.91
N ARG A 4 -0.95 -50.18 0.67
CA ARG A 4 0.03 -49.78 1.69
C ARG A 4 -0.30 -48.43 2.34
N TRP A 5 -1.19 -47.66 1.73
CA TRP A 5 -1.66 -46.37 2.23
C TRP A 5 -2.51 -46.47 3.51
N LYS A 6 -3.17 -47.62 3.75
CA LYS A 6 -4.02 -47.80 4.94
C LYS A 6 -3.26 -48.04 6.26
N ARG A 7 -1.95 -48.33 6.25
CA ARG A 7 -1.19 -48.76 7.46
C ARG A 7 -0.22 -47.74 8.07
N ASN A 8 0.05 -46.61 7.44
CA ASN A 8 1.04 -45.64 7.95
C ASN A 8 0.34 -44.44 8.60
N PRO A 9 0.01 -44.48 9.90
CA PRO A 9 -0.59 -43.33 10.60
C PRO A 9 0.28 -42.07 10.47
N LEU A 10 1.60 -42.25 10.40
CA LEU A 10 2.60 -41.22 10.14
C LEU A 10 2.37 -40.44 8.85
N ALA A 11 2.14 -41.15 7.73
CA ALA A 11 1.90 -40.49 6.45
C ALA A 11 0.62 -39.65 6.51
N LYS A 12 -0.38 -40.08 7.27
CA LYS A 12 -1.63 -39.33 7.46
C LYS A 12 -1.43 -38.07 8.31
N ILE A 13 -0.65 -38.17 9.40
CA ILE A 13 -0.32 -37.02 10.25
C ILE A 13 0.50 -35.99 9.47
N VAL A 14 1.51 -36.43 8.72
CA VAL A 14 2.35 -35.55 7.91
C VAL A 14 1.54 -34.86 6.82
N VAL A 15 0.67 -35.60 6.12
CA VAL A 15 -0.25 -35.01 5.12
C VAL A 15 -1.22 -34.02 5.77
N LEU A 16 -1.78 -34.35 6.94
CA LEU A 16 -2.67 -33.44 7.68
C LEU A 16 -1.94 -32.13 8.05
N LEU A 17 -0.72 -32.21 8.58
CA LEU A 17 0.08 -31.04 8.93
C LEU A 17 0.42 -30.19 7.70
N MET A 18 0.79 -30.79 6.57
CA MET A 18 1.03 -30.06 5.32
C MET A 18 -0.23 -29.32 4.85
N VAL A 19 -1.39 -29.98 4.92
CA VAL A 19 -2.68 -29.36 4.55
C VAL A 19 -3.00 -28.19 5.48
N LEU A 20 -2.80 -28.33 6.79
CA LEU A 20 -3.02 -27.25 7.75
C LEU A 20 -2.10 -26.05 7.51
N ILE A 21 -0.82 -26.29 7.22
CA ILE A 21 0.13 -25.22 6.86
C ILE A 21 -0.34 -24.51 5.60
N LEU A 22 -0.70 -25.24 4.54
CA LEU A 22 -1.18 -24.66 3.28
C LEU A 22 -2.44 -23.80 3.49
N ILE A 23 -3.41 -24.30 4.26
CA ILE A 23 -4.62 -23.54 4.60
C ILE A 23 -4.25 -22.27 5.39
N GLY A 24 -3.38 -22.39 6.39
CA GLY A 24 -2.88 -21.25 7.16
C GLY A 24 -2.19 -20.20 6.30
N THR A 25 -1.37 -20.62 5.34
CA THR A 25 -0.72 -19.73 4.37
C THR A 25 -1.74 -19.04 3.46
N MET A 26 -2.70 -19.79 2.90
CA MET A 26 -3.75 -19.22 2.06
C MET A 26 -4.62 -18.22 2.81
N LEU A 27 -5.01 -18.54 4.05
CA LEU A 27 -5.74 -17.62 4.93
C LEU A 27 -4.91 -16.39 5.27
N GLY A 28 -3.62 -16.55 5.57
CA GLY A 28 -2.72 -15.43 5.84
C GLY A 28 -2.60 -14.49 4.65
N ILE A 29 -2.43 -15.04 3.44
CA ILE A 29 -2.43 -14.25 2.20
C ILE A 29 -3.78 -13.55 2.00
N GLY A 30 -4.89 -14.26 2.16
CA GLY A 30 -6.24 -13.69 2.02
C GLY A 30 -6.51 -12.55 3.00
N LEU A 31 -6.14 -12.73 4.28
CA LEU A 31 -6.25 -11.69 5.31
C LEU A 31 -5.34 -10.50 5.02
N PHE A 32 -4.13 -10.74 4.50
CA PHE A 32 -3.23 -9.67 4.08
C PHE A 32 -3.87 -8.82 2.98
N TYR A 33 -4.40 -9.44 1.92
CA TYR A 33 -5.10 -8.69 0.88
C TYR A 33 -6.37 -8.01 1.40
N TYR A 34 -7.13 -8.66 2.27
CA TYR A 34 -8.31 -8.04 2.87
C TYR A 34 -7.96 -6.76 3.68
N ALA A 35 -6.86 -6.76 4.41
CA ALA A 35 -6.45 -5.64 5.25
C ALA A 35 -5.74 -4.51 4.48
N PHE A 36 -4.96 -4.85 3.45
CA PHE A 36 -4.07 -3.90 2.77
C PHE A 36 -4.45 -3.57 1.33
N SER A 37 -5.45 -4.23 0.75
CA SER A 37 -5.91 -3.90 -0.61
C SER A 37 -6.65 -2.56 -0.58
N ILE A 38 -6.13 -1.60 -1.34
CA ILE A 38 -6.85 -0.37 -1.66
C ILE A 38 -7.63 -0.64 -2.95
N PRO A 39 -8.93 -0.27 -3.03
CA PRO A 39 -9.69 -0.44 -4.26
C PRO A 39 -9.05 0.36 -5.39
N GLU A 40 -8.43 -0.31 -6.36
CA GLU A 40 -7.98 0.30 -7.60
C GLU A 40 -8.96 -0.10 -8.72
N PRO A 41 -9.35 0.83 -9.59
CA PRO A 41 -10.25 0.54 -10.71
C PRO A 41 -9.72 -0.53 -11.68
N GLU A 42 -8.39 -0.73 -11.74
CA GLU A 42 -7.73 -1.73 -12.59
C GLU A 42 -7.34 -3.04 -11.87
N GLY A 43 -7.65 -3.23 -10.57
CA GLY A 43 -7.49 -4.54 -9.90
C GLY A 43 -6.94 -4.52 -8.46
N LEU A 44 -6.15 -5.54 -8.11
CA LEU A 44 -5.52 -5.67 -6.79
C LEU A 44 -4.27 -4.79 -6.72
N SER A 45 -4.39 -3.64 -6.06
CA SER A 45 -3.24 -2.75 -5.90
C SER A 45 -2.46 -3.01 -4.64
N LEU A 46 -1.14 -2.82 -4.75
CA LEU A 46 -0.29 -2.69 -3.57
C LEU A 46 -0.70 -1.42 -2.81
N ALA A 47 -0.59 -1.43 -1.48
CA ALA A 47 -0.87 -0.27 -0.62
C ALA A 47 -0.10 1.01 -1.02
N SER A 48 0.94 0.90 -1.86
CA SER A 48 1.73 2.02 -2.39
C SER A 48 1.16 2.69 -3.64
N TRP A 49 0.08 2.18 -4.24
CA TRP A 49 -0.51 2.75 -5.46
C TRP A 49 -0.84 4.25 -5.38
N PRO A 50 -1.53 4.75 -4.34
CA PRO A 50 -1.92 6.16 -4.30
C PRO A 50 -0.71 7.10 -4.32
N ASN A 51 0.33 6.72 -3.56
CA ASN A 51 1.60 7.44 -3.54
C ASN A 51 2.29 7.39 -4.91
N ARG A 52 2.41 6.20 -5.51
CA ARG A 52 3.07 6.05 -6.83
C ARG A 52 2.32 6.74 -7.96
N PHE A 53 0.99 6.70 -7.95
CA PHE A 53 0.18 7.42 -8.94
C PHE A 53 0.44 8.92 -8.83
N THR A 54 0.42 9.45 -7.60
CA THR A 54 0.67 10.86 -7.34
C THR A 54 2.08 11.26 -7.75
N GLU A 55 3.13 10.57 -7.31
CA GLU A 55 4.52 10.88 -7.68
C GLU A 55 4.76 10.91 -9.20
N ASN A 56 4.18 9.95 -9.93
CA ASN A 56 4.36 9.82 -11.37
C ASN A 56 3.39 10.69 -12.19
N PHE A 57 2.42 11.35 -11.56
CA PHE A 57 1.42 12.16 -12.25
C PHE A 57 2.06 13.32 -13.04
N SER A 58 3.22 13.81 -12.56
CA SER A 58 4.06 14.81 -13.23
C SER A 58 4.38 14.50 -14.70
N VAL A 59 4.38 13.23 -15.11
CA VAL A 59 4.60 12.81 -16.52
C VAL A 59 3.52 13.35 -17.46
N TRP A 60 2.33 13.65 -16.94
CA TRP A 60 1.22 14.23 -17.71
C TRP A 60 1.09 15.75 -17.52
N MET A 61 2.02 16.39 -16.81
CA MET A 61 2.04 17.83 -16.59
C MET A 61 3.01 18.51 -17.57
N GLU A 62 2.59 19.64 -18.11
CA GLU A 62 3.40 20.52 -18.94
C GLU A 62 3.25 21.96 -18.45
N SER A 63 4.34 22.73 -18.44
CA SER A 63 4.30 24.19 -18.28
C SER A 63 4.38 24.86 -19.65
N LYS A 64 3.36 25.66 -20.01
CA LYS A 64 3.36 26.50 -21.23
C LYS A 64 3.19 27.95 -20.82
N ASP A 65 4.21 28.77 -21.10
CA ASP A 65 4.23 30.20 -20.78
C ASP A 65 3.94 30.52 -19.30
N GLY A 66 4.30 29.60 -18.39
CA GLY A 66 4.06 29.73 -16.96
C GLY A 66 2.67 29.31 -16.48
N ALA A 67 1.81 28.84 -17.37
CA ALA A 67 0.55 28.17 -17.03
C ALA A 67 0.74 26.65 -17.04
N ILE A 68 0.18 25.98 -16.04
CA ILE A 68 0.15 24.52 -15.99
C ILE A 68 -0.95 23.99 -16.90
N ALA A 69 -0.58 23.04 -17.75
CA ALA A 69 -1.50 22.26 -18.55
C ALA A 69 -1.34 20.77 -18.21
N ILE A 70 -2.46 20.07 -18.14
CA ILE A 70 -2.50 18.62 -17.93
C ILE A 70 -2.87 17.96 -19.25
N ASN A 71 -2.11 16.94 -19.65
CA ASN A 71 -2.41 16.15 -20.84
C ASN A 71 -3.76 15.43 -20.68
N GLU A 72 -4.51 15.27 -21.78
CA GLU A 72 -5.77 14.54 -21.83
C GLU A 72 -5.69 13.12 -21.23
N ILE A 73 -4.55 12.44 -21.38
CA ILE A 73 -4.33 11.11 -20.79
C ILE A 73 -4.40 11.18 -19.26
N GLY A 74 -3.78 12.21 -18.65
CA GLY A 74 -3.80 12.42 -17.20
C GLY A 74 -5.20 12.73 -16.69
N LEU A 75 -5.93 13.62 -17.39
CA LEU A 75 -7.34 13.94 -17.06
C LEU A 75 -8.24 12.72 -17.13
N LYS A 76 -8.11 11.92 -18.19
CA LYS A 76 -8.88 10.68 -18.35
C LYS A 76 -8.58 9.69 -17.23
N LYS A 77 -7.32 9.58 -16.78
CA LYS A 77 -6.95 8.71 -15.66
C LYS A 77 -7.53 9.19 -14.33
N LEU A 78 -7.60 10.51 -14.10
CA LEU A 78 -8.30 11.06 -12.93
C LEU A 78 -9.79 10.71 -12.96
N ASP A 79 -10.45 10.90 -14.11
CA ASP A 79 -11.87 10.64 -14.28
C ASP A 79 -12.22 9.15 -14.14
N GLU A 80 -11.44 8.27 -14.79
CA GLU A 80 -11.60 6.82 -14.71
C GLU A 80 -11.53 6.32 -13.26
N TYR A 81 -10.70 6.97 -12.45
CA TYR A 81 -10.45 6.57 -11.08
C TYR A 81 -11.25 7.35 -10.03
N GLY A 82 -12.11 8.28 -10.46
CA GLY A 82 -12.88 9.14 -9.56
C GLY A 82 -11.99 10.01 -8.66
N LEU A 83 -10.80 10.37 -9.14
CA LEU A 83 -9.83 11.19 -8.43
C LEU A 83 -10.01 12.66 -8.79
N TRP A 84 -9.56 13.53 -7.90
CA TRP A 84 -9.46 14.96 -8.17
C TRP A 84 -8.02 15.43 -8.10
N LEU A 85 -7.74 16.52 -8.81
CA LEU A 85 -6.44 17.16 -8.86
C LEU A 85 -6.57 18.65 -8.53
N GLN A 86 -5.60 19.14 -7.76
CA GLN A 86 -5.37 20.56 -7.55
C GLN A 86 -3.88 20.84 -7.74
N VAL A 87 -3.53 21.90 -8.46
CA VAL A 87 -2.14 22.36 -8.63
C VAL A 87 -2.03 23.76 -8.08
N VAL A 88 -1.04 23.97 -7.23
CA VAL A 88 -0.72 25.26 -6.61
C VAL A 88 0.68 25.70 -7.01
N ASN A 89 0.86 27.00 -7.17
CA ASN A 89 2.17 27.60 -7.48
C ASN A 89 3.01 27.80 -6.20
N GLU A 90 4.22 28.35 -6.35
CA GLU A 90 5.15 28.63 -5.25
C GLU A 90 4.59 29.54 -4.15
N SER A 91 3.63 30.40 -4.48
CA SER A 91 2.97 31.27 -3.51
C SER A 91 1.84 30.58 -2.74
N GLY A 92 1.51 29.33 -3.09
CA GLY A 92 0.41 28.60 -2.48
C GLY A 92 -0.93 28.73 -3.19
N GLN A 93 -1.01 29.58 -4.22
CA GLN A 93 -2.24 29.83 -4.96
C GLN A 93 -2.54 28.72 -5.96
N GLU A 94 -3.80 28.30 -6.01
CA GLU A 94 -4.33 27.41 -7.04
C GLU A 94 -4.18 28.02 -8.43
N VAL A 95 -3.56 27.25 -9.32
CA VAL A 95 -3.40 27.59 -10.75
C VAL A 95 -4.15 26.62 -11.67
N PHE A 96 -4.52 25.45 -11.17
CA PHE A 96 -5.29 24.46 -11.91
C PHE A 96 -6.09 23.57 -10.94
N SER A 97 -7.31 23.19 -11.30
CA SER A 97 -8.09 22.19 -10.58
C SER A 97 -8.95 21.34 -11.53
N HIS A 98 -9.16 20.08 -11.17
CA HIS A 98 -9.98 19.12 -11.89
C HIS A 98 -10.74 18.26 -10.89
N ASN A 99 -12.08 18.22 -11.00
CA ASN A 99 -12.99 17.51 -10.09
C ASN A 99 -12.81 17.83 -8.58
N LYS A 100 -12.17 18.95 -8.25
CA LYS A 100 -11.87 19.33 -6.85
C LYS A 100 -13.16 19.57 -6.05
N PRO A 101 -13.32 18.95 -4.86
CA PRO A 101 -14.43 19.27 -3.96
C PRO A 101 -14.36 20.72 -3.45
N THR A 102 -15.51 21.29 -3.10
CA THR A 102 -15.62 22.68 -2.59
C THR A 102 -14.96 22.90 -1.24
N ASP A 103 -14.75 21.84 -0.49
CA ASP A 103 -14.29 21.89 0.91
C ASP A 103 -12.77 22.08 1.02
N TYR A 104 -12.05 22.05 -0.11
CA TYR A 104 -10.61 22.26 -0.17
C TYR A 104 -10.26 23.72 -0.52
N PRO A 105 -9.38 24.38 0.27
CA PRO A 105 -8.93 25.74 0.02
C PRO A 105 -8.36 25.95 -1.39
N THR A 106 -8.33 27.20 -1.85
CA THR A 106 -7.68 27.60 -3.11
C THR A 106 -6.30 28.23 -2.88
N ASP A 107 -5.91 28.41 -1.63
CA ASP A 107 -4.65 29.02 -1.23
C ASP A 107 -4.13 28.26 -0.01
N TYR A 108 -2.82 27.99 0.02
CA TYR A 108 -2.17 27.28 1.12
C TYR A 108 -0.82 27.90 1.45
N SER A 109 -0.55 28.11 2.73
CA SER A 109 0.81 28.31 3.21
C SER A 109 1.64 27.01 3.05
N SER A 110 2.97 27.14 3.05
CA SER A 110 3.87 25.97 3.01
C SER A 110 3.66 25.01 4.19
N SER A 111 3.29 25.55 5.37
CA SER A 111 2.92 24.74 6.54
C SER A 111 1.64 23.94 6.30
N GLU A 112 0.61 24.55 5.72
CA GLU A 112 -0.66 23.87 5.43
C GLU A 112 -0.49 22.80 4.36
N LEU A 113 0.35 23.00 3.33
CA LEU A 113 0.66 21.96 2.35
C LEU A 113 1.38 20.76 2.99
N THR A 114 2.25 21.01 3.96
CA THR A 114 2.97 19.95 4.69
C THR A 114 2.02 19.17 5.60
N GLU A 115 1.12 19.86 6.30
CA GLU A 115 0.08 19.24 7.11
C GLU A 115 -0.89 18.43 6.24
N LEU A 116 -1.29 18.98 5.10
CA LEU A 116 -2.15 18.32 4.13
C LEU A 116 -1.51 17.03 3.58
N ALA A 117 -0.21 17.02 3.32
CA ALA A 117 0.52 15.82 2.91
C ALA A 117 0.43 14.70 3.96
N GLY A 118 0.43 15.05 5.24
CA GLY A 118 0.28 14.14 6.38
C GLY A 118 -1.16 13.81 6.79
N SER A 119 -2.15 14.52 6.24
CA SER A 119 -3.56 14.40 6.66
C SER A 119 -4.12 12.99 6.45
N GLU A 120 -5.03 12.61 7.36
CA GLU A 120 -5.78 11.36 7.30
C GLU A 120 -6.97 11.47 6.33
N TYR A 121 -7.90 10.53 6.40
CA TYR A 121 -9.13 10.58 5.61
C TYR A 121 -10.09 11.62 6.17
N GLU A 122 -10.27 12.72 5.43
CA GLU A 122 -11.15 13.83 5.79
C GLU A 122 -11.93 14.33 4.57
N ASN A 123 -13.11 14.90 4.78
CA ASN A 123 -13.97 15.42 3.70
C ASN A 123 -14.19 14.43 2.54
N GLY A 124 -14.34 13.15 2.89
CA GLY A 124 -14.58 12.07 1.94
C GLY A 124 -13.35 11.61 1.14
N ASN A 125 -12.15 12.14 1.42
CA ASN A 125 -10.95 11.86 0.64
C ASN A 125 -9.70 11.65 1.51
N THR A 126 -8.75 10.85 1.02
CA THR A 126 -7.35 10.89 1.45
C THR A 126 -6.54 11.57 0.36
N VAL A 127 -5.75 12.58 0.72
CA VAL A 127 -4.98 13.37 -0.24
C VAL A 127 -3.53 12.95 -0.28
N PHE A 128 -2.88 13.05 -1.43
CA PHE A 128 -1.44 12.86 -1.57
C PHE A 128 -0.87 14.09 -2.26
N VAL A 129 0.29 14.54 -1.80
CA VAL A 129 0.93 15.77 -2.28
C VAL A 129 2.27 15.39 -2.91
N SER A 130 2.54 15.95 -4.07
CA SER A 130 3.82 15.84 -4.78
C SER A 130 4.14 17.17 -5.47
N HIS A 131 5.27 17.23 -6.15
CA HIS A 131 5.73 18.45 -6.81
C HIS A 131 6.10 18.19 -8.27
N TYR A 132 6.00 19.25 -9.06
CA TYR A 132 6.40 19.32 -10.45
C TYR A 132 7.35 20.51 -10.59
N GLU A 133 8.52 20.28 -11.18
CA GLU A 133 9.51 21.33 -11.42
C GLU A 133 9.77 21.44 -12.92
N ASP A 134 9.64 22.65 -13.46
CA ASP A 134 9.98 22.94 -14.85
C ASP A 134 10.46 24.40 -14.98
N CYS A 135 11.48 24.62 -15.79
CA CYS A 135 12.06 25.93 -16.07
C CYS A 135 12.39 26.78 -14.83
N GLY A 136 12.83 26.13 -13.75
CA GLY A 136 13.23 26.77 -12.49
C GLY A 136 12.06 27.29 -11.65
N ARG A 137 10.84 26.82 -11.93
CA ARG A 137 9.65 27.03 -11.11
C ARG A 137 9.15 25.71 -10.55
N THR A 138 8.63 25.76 -9.33
CA THR A 138 8.09 24.59 -8.65
C THR A 138 6.59 24.76 -8.39
N TRP A 139 5.82 23.75 -8.77
CA TRP A 139 4.41 23.64 -8.44
C TRP A 139 4.21 22.46 -7.51
N SER A 140 3.36 22.63 -6.50
CA SER A 140 2.89 21.50 -5.71
C SER A 140 1.54 21.06 -6.29
N TYR A 141 1.30 19.77 -6.35
CA TYR A 141 0.01 19.24 -6.76
C TYR A 141 -0.50 18.21 -5.76
N ILE A 142 -1.82 18.21 -5.62
CA ILE A 142 -2.57 17.46 -4.63
C ILE A 142 -3.53 16.56 -5.42
N VAL A 143 -3.44 15.25 -5.19
CA VAL A 143 -4.38 14.28 -5.74
C VAL A 143 -5.21 13.73 -4.59
N GLY A 144 -6.53 13.84 -4.69
CA GLY A 144 -7.43 13.28 -3.70
C GLY A 144 -8.07 11.97 -4.16
N PHE A 145 -8.05 11.01 -3.24
CA PHE A 145 -8.55 9.66 -3.42
C PHE A 145 -9.81 9.48 -2.59
N PRO A 146 -10.93 8.98 -3.16
CA PRO A 146 -12.19 8.77 -2.44
C PRO A 146 -12.16 7.49 -1.57
N TYR A 147 -11.01 7.20 -0.95
CA TYR A 147 -10.75 5.99 -0.19
C TYR A 147 -10.14 6.35 1.16
N SER A 148 -10.56 5.64 2.22
CA SER A 148 -10.00 5.79 3.57
C SER A 148 -8.64 5.11 3.67
N ILE A 149 -7.60 5.76 3.16
CA ILE A 149 -6.24 5.22 3.10
C ILE A 149 -5.48 5.60 4.37
N GLY A 150 -5.03 4.60 5.14
CA GLY A 150 -4.20 4.83 6.32
C GLY A 150 -2.77 5.22 5.94
N LYS A 151 -2.30 6.36 6.45
CA LYS A 151 -0.91 6.83 6.31
C LYS A 151 -0.17 6.69 7.64
N TYR A 152 0.51 5.57 7.85
CA TYR A 152 1.30 5.36 9.08
C TYR A 152 2.80 5.31 8.77
N MET A 153 3.57 6.22 9.37
CA MET A 153 5.04 6.12 9.43
C MET A 153 5.42 5.15 10.54
N LEU A 154 6.01 4.00 10.18
CA LEU A 154 6.50 3.03 11.15
C LEU A 154 7.95 3.34 11.55
N TYR A 155 8.14 3.85 12.77
CA TYR A 155 9.46 3.95 13.38
C TYR A 155 9.77 2.66 14.15
N TYR A 156 10.89 2.02 13.82
CA TYR A 156 11.35 0.82 14.52
C TYR A 156 12.86 0.88 14.79
N ASN A 157 13.29 0.22 15.86
CA ASN A 157 14.71 0.11 16.18
C ASN A 157 15.37 -0.98 15.32
N GLY A 158 16.12 -0.57 14.30
CA GLY A 158 16.83 -1.48 13.40
C GLY A 158 17.85 -2.41 14.09
N GLU A 159 18.50 -1.97 15.17
CA GLU A 159 19.40 -2.82 15.94
C GLU A 159 18.68 -3.95 16.68
N THR A 160 17.45 -3.68 17.13
CA THR A 160 16.64 -4.69 17.81
C THR A 160 16.02 -5.66 16.82
N VAL A 161 15.52 -5.15 15.68
CA VAL A 161 14.92 -5.98 14.63
C VAL A 161 15.97 -6.90 13.97
N SER A 162 17.18 -6.43 13.73
CA SER A 162 18.26 -7.27 13.20
C SER A 162 18.64 -8.42 14.14
N ARG A 163 18.45 -8.27 15.45
CA ARG A 163 18.64 -9.33 16.47
C ARG A 163 17.50 -10.35 16.54
N LEU A 164 16.41 -10.19 15.78
CA LEU A 164 15.32 -11.17 15.73
C LEU A 164 15.67 -12.41 14.89
N SER A 165 16.65 -12.32 13.99
CA SER A 165 17.11 -13.45 13.16
C SER A 165 17.37 -14.76 13.95
N PRO A 166 18.16 -14.77 15.05
CA PRO A 166 18.35 -15.98 15.86
C PRO A 166 17.07 -16.48 16.52
N ILE A 167 16.13 -15.59 16.87
CA ILE A 167 14.84 -15.99 17.48
C ILE A 167 13.99 -16.76 16.47
N PHE A 168 13.93 -16.30 15.21
CA PHE A 168 13.25 -17.04 14.14
C PHE A 168 13.85 -18.44 13.93
N GLN A 169 15.17 -18.57 13.99
CA GLN A 169 15.84 -19.86 13.91
C GLN A 169 15.46 -20.77 15.09
N ILE A 170 15.47 -20.26 16.32
CA ILE A 170 15.08 -21.03 17.51
C ILE A 170 13.62 -21.52 17.40
N VAL A 171 12.70 -20.64 17.01
CA VAL A 171 11.28 -21.00 16.84
C VAL A 171 11.12 -22.08 15.75
N PHE A 172 11.83 -21.93 14.63
CA PHE A 172 11.82 -22.92 13.55
C PHE A 172 12.32 -24.29 14.02
N PHE A 173 13.46 -24.34 14.72
CA PHE A 173 13.98 -25.59 15.29
C PHE A 173 13.04 -26.18 16.36
N PHE A 174 12.40 -25.34 17.17
CA PHE A 174 11.42 -25.79 18.16
C PHE A 174 10.20 -26.44 17.50
N VAL A 175 9.67 -25.88 16.41
CA VAL A 175 8.56 -26.47 15.65
C VAL A 175 8.96 -27.82 15.05
N ILE A 176 10.16 -27.93 14.49
CA ILE A 176 10.70 -29.21 14.00
C ILE A 176 10.80 -30.22 15.15
N PHE A 177 11.36 -29.81 16.29
CA PHE A 177 11.52 -30.66 17.46
C PHE A 177 10.18 -31.19 17.99
N VAL A 178 9.17 -30.33 18.07
CA VAL A 178 7.80 -30.74 18.45
C VAL A 178 7.24 -31.72 17.42
N GLY A 179 7.45 -31.48 16.12
CA GLY A 179 7.05 -32.39 15.06
C GLY A 179 7.68 -33.78 15.18
N ILE A 180 9.00 -33.85 15.46
CA ILE A 180 9.73 -35.10 15.71
C ILE A 180 9.26 -35.78 16.99
N SER A 181 9.00 -35.02 18.06
CA SER A 181 8.52 -35.58 19.33
C SER A 181 7.14 -36.21 19.17
N LEU A 182 6.22 -35.54 18.47
CA LEU A 182 4.91 -36.09 18.13
C LEU A 182 5.04 -37.34 17.23
N PHE A 183 6.00 -37.34 16.30
CA PHE A 183 6.33 -38.53 15.50
C PHE A 183 6.76 -39.71 16.36
N LEU A 184 7.63 -39.50 17.36
CA LEU A 184 8.09 -40.59 18.24
C LEU A 184 6.96 -41.12 19.15
N ILE A 185 6.06 -40.25 19.61
CA ILE A 185 4.97 -40.61 20.52
C ILE A 185 3.82 -41.34 19.80
N TYR A 186 3.44 -40.90 18.60
CA TYR A 186 2.26 -41.40 17.87
C TYR A 186 2.60 -42.24 16.63
N GLY A 187 3.87 -42.30 16.24
CA GLY A 187 4.36 -43.02 15.07
C GLY A 187 4.85 -44.44 15.33
N PHE A 188 5.04 -44.80 16.61
CA PHE A 188 5.40 -46.14 17.08
C PHE A 188 4.20 -46.85 17.69
#